data_AF-A0A0J9TE28-F1
#
_entry.id   AF-A0A0J9TE28-F1
#
_cell.length_a   1.000
_cell.length_b   1.000
_cell.length_c   1.000
_cell.angle_alpha   90.00
_cell.angle_beta   90.00
_cell.angle_gamma   90.00
#
_symmetry.space_group_name_H-M   'P 1'
#
loop_
_entity.id
_entity.type
_entity.pdbx_description
1 polymer ?
#
loop_
_entity_poly.entity_id
_entity_poly.type
_entity_poly.pdbx_seq_one_letter_code
_entity_poly.pdbx_strand_id
1 'polypeptide(L)'
;MLPMRQNLYQRVQSRFTNLRFQRFFSKDDCNGKQVKKLSLKNVDVAGKRVFMRVDFNVPMKDGKITNNQRIVSALPTIKYALEKKCKSLVLASHLGRPDGKKNKKFSLEPVAKELESVLGKPVQFLDDCVGDNTLKALKDPSDGTVVLLENLRFYAEETGSSKDENKKKVKADPEKVKEFRAKLAQLGEIYVNDAFGTAHRAHSSMMGDGYKVRAAGFLLDKELEYFAKVLHDPAKPFLAILGGAKIADKIPLITNLLNNVTAMIISGGMAFTFLKVLNGMEIGKSLFDEKGSELVNDIVCKAKEKDVNILFPIDFVIANKIDKQPDKVEHVDATQGIPGDMMGLDHGQASSEMFAGAICASQTIVWNGPPGLFENELFSKGTESMLEAVIGATNRGATTIVGGGDTATACLKFGGADKVSHVSTGGGASLELLEGKILPGVAALSDA
;
A
#
# COMPACT_ATOMS: atom_id res chain seq x y z
N MET A 1 -28.14 5.75 -42.63
CA MET A 1 -28.64 5.01 -41.45
C MET A 1 -27.90 5.43 -40.18
N LEU A 2 -28.09 6.69 -39.82
CA LEU A 2 -27.78 7.33 -38.54
C LEU A 2 -28.98 8.27 -38.36
N PRO A 3 -30.06 7.88 -37.64
CA PRO A 3 -30.17 8.22 -36.22
C PRO A 3 -31.16 7.31 -35.44
N MET A 4 -30.67 6.36 -34.64
CA MET A 4 -31.52 5.61 -33.68
C MET A 4 -30.77 5.22 -32.39
N ARG A 5 -29.70 5.95 -32.05
CA ARG A 5 -28.90 5.70 -30.82
C ARG A 5 -28.80 6.90 -29.86
N GLN A 6 -29.48 8.02 -30.12
CA GLN A 6 -29.50 9.17 -29.21
C GLN A 6 -30.70 9.20 -28.24
N ASN A 7 -31.73 8.38 -28.45
CA ASN A 7 -33.01 8.52 -27.74
C ASN A 7 -33.15 7.67 -26.46
N LEU A 8 -32.18 6.80 -26.14
CA LEU A 8 -32.16 6.03 -24.90
C LEU A 8 -31.42 6.76 -23.75
N TYR A 9 -30.49 7.67 -24.10
CA TYR A 9 -29.65 8.39 -23.15
C TYR A 9 -30.41 9.50 -22.39
N GLN A 10 -31.37 10.16 -23.05
CA GLN A 10 -32.19 11.19 -22.41
C GLN A 10 -33.28 10.64 -21.47
N ARG A 11 -33.66 9.36 -21.60
CA ARG A 11 -34.71 8.74 -20.75
C ARG A 11 -34.20 8.24 -19.40
N VAL A 12 -32.88 8.12 -19.20
CA VAL A 12 -32.28 7.71 -17.92
C VAL A 12 -31.91 8.92 -17.05
N GLN A 13 -31.65 10.09 -17.64
CA GLN A 13 -31.30 11.30 -16.89
C GLN A 13 -32.48 11.98 -16.16
N SER A 14 -33.74 11.75 -16.55
CA SER A 14 -34.87 12.53 -16.02
C SER A 14 -35.52 12.00 -14.73
N ARG A 15 -34.91 11.02 -14.04
CA ARG A 15 -35.42 10.48 -12.75
C ARG A 15 -34.59 10.85 -11.51
N PHE A 16 -33.55 11.67 -11.64
CA PHE A 16 -32.65 12.03 -10.53
C PHE A 16 -32.62 13.51 -10.16
N THR A 17 -33.74 14.22 -10.31
CA THR A 17 -33.84 15.61 -9.84
C THR A 17 -35.17 15.84 -9.17
N ASN A 18 -35.23 15.60 -7.86
CA ASN A 18 -35.96 16.43 -6.87
C ASN A 18 -36.10 15.68 -5.55
N LEU A 19 -35.11 15.81 -4.66
CA LEU A 19 -35.32 15.62 -3.22
C LEU A 19 -34.42 16.63 -2.48
N ARG A 20 -35.03 17.75 -2.08
CA ARG A 20 -34.44 18.69 -1.10
C ARG A 20 -34.43 17.99 0.26
N PHE A 21 -33.25 17.62 0.74
CA PHE A 21 -33.07 17.27 2.16
C PHE A 21 -32.60 18.50 2.93
N GLN A 22 -33.45 18.96 3.86
CA GLN A 22 -33.08 19.91 4.90
C GLN A 22 -32.01 19.29 5.80
N ARG A 23 -30.84 19.94 5.88
CA ARG A 23 -29.77 19.59 6.81
C ARG A 23 -30.18 19.95 8.23
N PHE A 24 -30.32 18.96 9.10
CA PHE A 24 -30.30 19.11 10.55
C PHE A 24 -29.16 18.27 11.13
N PHE A 25 -27.93 18.79 11.10
CA PHE A 25 -26.84 18.37 11.98
C PHE A 25 -25.88 19.55 12.18
N SER A 26 -25.56 19.87 13.44
CA SER A 26 -24.61 20.93 13.81
C SER A 26 -23.19 20.56 13.35
N LYS A 27 -22.41 21.58 13.00
CA LYS A 27 -21.21 21.46 12.15
C LYS A 27 -19.91 21.21 12.90
N ASP A 28 -19.93 21.04 14.22
CA ASP A 28 -18.75 21.42 15.02
C ASP A 28 -18.04 20.32 15.84
N ASP A 29 -18.42 19.04 15.82
CA ASP A 29 -17.75 18.06 16.72
C ASP A 29 -17.16 16.75 16.12
N CYS A 30 -17.07 16.59 14.79
CA CYS A 30 -16.46 15.38 14.19
C CYS A 30 -15.63 15.62 12.92
N ASN A 31 -14.72 16.61 12.92
CA ASN A 31 -13.80 16.84 11.79
C ASN A 31 -12.36 16.49 12.16
N GLY A 32 -11.98 15.22 11.99
CA GLY A 32 -10.59 14.81 11.85
C GLY A 32 -10.01 15.26 10.51
N LYS A 33 -9.90 16.58 10.28
CA LYS A 33 -9.09 17.09 9.16
C LYS A 33 -7.65 16.66 9.43
N GLN A 34 -7.13 15.75 8.61
CA GLN A 34 -5.71 15.41 8.66
C GLN A 34 -4.94 16.69 8.32
N VAL A 35 -4.28 17.26 9.32
CA VAL A 35 -3.45 18.45 9.15
C VAL A 35 -2.36 18.10 8.15
N LYS A 36 -2.23 18.92 7.11
CA LYS A 36 -1.19 18.76 6.09
C LYS A 36 0.16 18.68 6.81
N LYS A 37 0.92 17.62 6.54
CA LYS A 37 2.22 17.42 7.19
C LYS A 37 3.32 18.19 6.49
N LEU A 38 4.31 18.65 7.25
CA LEU A 38 5.46 19.38 6.76
C LEU A 38 6.21 18.51 5.74
N SER A 39 6.37 19.01 4.52
CA SER A 39 7.15 18.34 3.47
C SER A 39 8.58 18.87 3.47
N LEU A 40 9.55 18.03 3.11
CA LEU A 40 10.96 18.44 2.96
C LEU A 40 11.12 19.63 2.00
N LYS A 41 10.19 19.81 1.06
CA LYS A 41 10.15 20.98 0.15
C LYS A 41 10.13 22.31 0.90
N ASN A 42 9.57 22.32 2.10
CA ASN A 42 9.34 23.51 2.92
C ASN A 42 10.31 23.60 4.12
N VAL A 43 11.42 22.86 4.09
CA VAL A 43 12.43 22.85 5.15
C VAL A 43 13.75 23.36 4.60
N ASP A 44 14.36 24.32 5.29
CA ASP A 44 15.74 24.73 4.99
C ASP A 44 16.73 23.71 5.57
N VAL A 45 17.40 22.99 4.66
CA VAL A 45 18.40 21.98 5.01
C VAL A 45 19.83 22.47 4.78
N ALA A 46 20.05 23.69 4.29
CA ALA A 46 21.38 24.17 3.93
C ALA A 46 22.31 24.20 5.16
N GLY A 47 23.47 23.55 5.05
CA GLY A 47 24.45 23.42 6.15
C GLY A 47 23.96 22.58 7.33
N LYS A 48 22.82 21.89 7.23
CA LYS A 48 22.24 21.07 8.30
C LYS A 48 22.54 19.59 8.13
N ARG A 49 22.70 18.88 9.25
CA ARG A 49 22.75 17.40 9.26
C ARG A 49 21.32 16.86 9.20
N VAL A 50 21.01 16.03 8.22
CA VAL A 50 19.67 15.47 8.01
C VAL A 50 19.71 13.99 8.35
N PHE A 51 18.89 13.55 9.31
CA PHE A 51 18.60 12.14 9.53
C PHE A 51 17.36 11.77 8.72
N MET A 52 17.50 10.80 7.82
CA MET A 52 16.44 10.39 6.92
C MET A 52 16.16 8.89 7.07
N ARG A 53 14.90 8.60 7.40
CA ARG A 53 14.41 7.23 7.50
C ARG A 53 13.83 6.79 6.16
N VAL A 54 14.52 5.87 5.50
CA VAL A 54 14.16 5.31 4.18
C VAL A 54 13.65 3.87 4.30
N ASP A 55 12.91 3.41 3.30
CA ASP A 55 12.54 2.00 3.16
C ASP A 55 13.50 1.29 2.19
N PHE A 56 14.56 0.67 2.71
CA PHE A 56 15.46 -0.19 1.91
C PHE A 56 15.27 -1.68 2.22
N ASN A 57 14.05 -2.09 2.59
CA ASN A 57 13.73 -3.49 2.77
C ASN A 57 13.52 -4.18 1.40
N VAL A 58 14.61 -4.37 0.66
CA VAL A 58 14.65 -4.95 -0.68
C VAL A 58 14.64 -6.48 -0.66
N PRO A 59 14.04 -7.15 -1.66
CA PRO A 59 14.19 -8.58 -1.80
C PRO A 59 15.63 -8.94 -2.14
N MET A 60 16.16 -9.97 -1.46
CA MET A 60 17.50 -10.47 -1.70
C MET A 60 17.49 -11.97 -1.96
N LYS A 61 18.39 -12.41 -2.84
CA LYS A 61 18.70 -13.82 -3.09
C LYS A 61 20.22 -13.98 -3.08
N ASP A 62 20.71 -14.91 -2.27
CA ASP A 62 22.15 -15.22 -2.16
C ASP A 62 23.04 -13.98 -1.91
N GLY A 63 22.56 -13.07 -1.04
CA GLY A 63 23.26 -11.84 -0.69
C GLY A 63 23.21 -10.73 -1.75
N LYS A 64 22.52 -10.94 -2.87
CA LYS A 64 22.34 -9.96 -3.95
C LYS A 64 20.91 -9.41 -3.96
N ILE A 65 20.79 -8.14 -4.28
CA ILE A 65 19.50 -7.45 -4.45
C ILE A 65 18.87 -7.94 -5.75
N THR A 66 17.64 -8.44 -5.69
CA THR A 66 16.92 -8.91 -6.88
C THR A 66 16.02 -7.84 -7.50
N ASN A 67 15.66 -6.82 -6.71
CA ASN A 67 14.90 -5.66 -7.15
C ASN A 67 15.31 -4.44 -6.30
N ASN A 68 15.88 -3.43 -6.94
CA ASN A 68 16.38 -2.20 -6.32
C ASN A 68 15.36 -1.05 -6.29
N GLN A 69 14.10 -1.27 -6.69
CA GLN A 69 13.07 -0.24 -6.82
C GLN A 69 12.91 0.59 -5.55
N ARG A 70 12.96 -0.03 -4.36
CA ARG A 70 12.87 0.70 -3.09
C ARG A 70 14.04 1.67 -2.85
N ILE A 71 15.22 1.33 -3.36
CA ILE A 71 16.42 2.21 -3.29
C ILE A 71 16.22 3.38 -4.26
N VAL A 72 15.84 3.08 -5.50
CA VAL A 72 15.58 4.09 -6.55
C VAL A 72 14.48 5.07 -6.13
N SER A 73 13.42 4.60 -5.48
CA SER A 73 12.31 5.44 -5.02
C SER A 73 12.69 6.47 -3.96
N ALA A 74 13.77 6.28 -3.20
CA ALA A 74 14.27 7.25 -2.22
C ALA A 74 15.18 8.33 -2.85
N LEU A 75 15.70 8.09 -4.06
CA LEU A 75 16.63 9.01 -4.72
C LEU A 75 16.11 10.44 -4.90
N PRO A 76 14.83 10.69 -5.21
CA PRO A 76 14.32 12.06 -5.32
C PRO A 76 14.53 12.88 -4.05
N THR A 77 14.25 12.30 -2.88
CA THR A 77 14.42 12.97 -1.58
C THR A 77 15.90 13.14 -1.23
N ILE A 78 16.72 12.11 -1.48
CA ILE A 78 18.17 12.13 -1.26
C ILE A 78 18.84 13.22 -2.10
N LYS A 79 18.57 13.24 -3.41
CA LYS A 79 19.14 14.21 -4.35
C LYS A 79 18.71 15.63 -3.98
N TYR A 80 17.44 15.83 -3.61
CA TYR A 80 16.96 17.15 -3.20
C TYR A 80 17.70 17.70 -1.97
N ALA A 81 17.89 16.87 -0.93
CA ALA A 81 18.61 17.30 0.28
C ALA A 81 20.07 17.72 -0.06
N LEU A 82 20.74 16.96 -0.92
CA LEU A 82 22.10 17.25 -1.37
C LEU A 82 22.18 18.50 -2.26
N GLU A 83 21.24 18.68 -3.20
CA GLU A 83 21.13 19.87 -4.05
C GLU A 83 20.88 21.13 -3.22
N LYS A 84 20.13 21.01 -2.12
CA LYS A 84 19.92 22.08 -1.13
C LYS A 84 21.08 22.24 -0.15
N LYS A 85 22.22 21.61 -0.42
CA LYS A 85 23.49 21.76 0.31
C LYS A 85 23.37 21.41 1.79
N CYS A 86 22.68 20.31 2.12
CA CYS A 86 22.76 19.77 3.48
C CYS A 86 24.21 19.41 3.84
N LYS A 87 24.60 19.62 5.09
CA LYS A 87 25.95 19.29 5.58
C LYS A 87 26.21 17.79 5.48
N SER A 88 25.26 16.97 5.92
CA SER A 88 25.30 15.53 5.72
C SER A 88 23.91 14.92 5.69
N LEU A 89 23.81 13.75 5.07
CA LEU A 89 22.60 12.95 5.00
C LEU A 89 22.86 11.57 5.61
N VAL A 90 22.28 11.31 6.78
CA VAL A 90 22.36 10.04 7.50
C VAL A 90 21.11 9.23 7.19
N LEU A 91 21.25 8.20 6.37
CA LEU A 91 20.21 7.28 5.98
C LEU A 91 20.13 6.12 6.97
N ALA A 92 18.92 5.84 7.46
CA ALA A 92 18.69 4.71 8.36
C ALA A 92 17.68 3.75 7.75
N SER A 93 18.10 2.48 7.60
CA SER A 93 17.45 1.31 6.99
C SER A 93 16.86 0.23 7.94
N HIS A 94 16.04 -0.68 7.45
CA HIS A 94 15.90 -2.01 8.01
C HIS A 94 15.79 -3.00 6.85
N LEU A 95 16.25 -4.22 7.09
CA LEU A 95 16.14 -5.31 6.13
C LEU A 95 15.65 -6.56 6.85
N GLY A 96 14.58 -7.17 6.34
CA GLY A 96 14.01 -8.39 6.89
C GLY A 96 13.58 -8.31 8.36
N ARG A 97 13.75 -9.43 9.06
CA ARG A 97 13.32 -9.64 10.45
C ARG A 97 14.45 -10.28 11.27
N PRO A 98 15.48 -9.50 11.64
CA PRO A 98 16.58 -9.99 12.47
C PRO A 98 16.21 -10.16 13.96
N ASP A 99 14.98 -9.81 14.35
CA ASP A 99 14.42 -10.02 15.69
C ASP A 99 15.32 -9.48 16.84
N GLY A 100 15.98 -8.33 16.64
CA GLY A 100 16.81 -7.67 17.65
C GLY A 100 18.21 -8.27 17.81
N LYS A 101 18.71 -9.02 16.82
CA LYS A 101 20.05 -9.64 16.84
C LYS A 101 20.84 -9.29 15.58
N LYS A 102 22.13 -8.98 15.72
CA LYS A 102 23.04 -8.77 14.58
C LYS A 102 23.12 -10.05 13.74
N ASN A 103 22.84 -9.94 12.44
CA ASN A 103 22.87 -11.08 11.52
C ASN A 103 23.28 -10.61 10.12
N LYS A 104 24.42 -11.11 9.62
CA LYS A 104 24.97 -10.75 8.30
C LYS A 104 23.98 -10.95 7.14
N LYS A 105 23.07 -11.92 7.24
CA LYS A 105 22.02 -12.16 6.24
C LYS A 105 21.11 -10.93 6.01
N PHE A 106 20.96 -10.10 7.04
CA PHE A 106 20.12 -8.91 7.04
C PHE A 106 20.94 -7.61 7.10
N SER A 107 22.23 -7.66 6.79
CA SER A 107 23.06 -6.45 6.72
C SER A 107 22.64 -5.56 5.54
N LEU A 108 22.78 -4.25 5.70
CA LEU A 108 22.56 -3.25 4.66
C LEU A 108 23.82 -2.91 3.86
N GLU A 109 24.96 -3.56 4.11
CA GLU A 109 26.18 -3.34 3.33
C GLU A 109 25.97 -3.51 1.80
N PRO A 110 25.25 -4.53 1.30
CA PRO A 110 24.96 -4.64 -0.14
C PRO A 110 24.10 -3.48 -0.66
N VAL A 111 23.21 -2.94 0.19
CA VAL A 111 22.35 -1.80 -0.14
C VAL A 111 23.17 -0.52 -0.25
N ALA A 112 24.21 -0.34 0.59
CA ALA A 112 25.12 0.80 0.48
C ALA A 112 25.82 0.84 -0.88
N LYS A 113 26.32 -0.32 -1.35
CA LYS A 113 27.00 -0.46 -2.64
C LYS A 113 26.07 -0.17 -3.81
N GLU A 114 24.84 -0.70 -3.75
CA GLU A 114 23.82 -0.42 -4.76
C GLU A 114 23.42 1.06 -4.77
N LEU A 115 23.20 1.65 -3.59
CA LEU A 115 22.88 3.07 -3.45
C LEU A 115 23.98 3.96 -4.03
N GLU A 116 25.25 3.67 -3.74
CA GLU A 116 26.40 4.39 -4.32
C GLU A 116 26.39 4.34 -5.85
N SER A 117 26.15 3.16 -6.42
CA SER A 117 26.03 2.96 -7.86
C SER A 117 24.91 3.80 -8.49
N VAL A 118 23.69 3.74 -7.95
CA VAL A 118 22.53 4.47 -8.52
C VAL A 118 22.52 5.96 -8.20
N LEU A 119 23.17 6.38 -7.11
CA LEU A 119 23.30 7.79 -6.73
C LEU A 119 24.42 8.48 -7.52
N GLY A 120 25.46 7.74 -7.91
CA GLY A 120 26.66 8.29 -8.56
C GLY A 120 27.52 9.13 -7.61
N LYS A 121 27.45 8.88 -6.30
CA LYS A 121 28.23 9.54 -5.25
C LYS A 121 28.65 8.53 -4.19
N PRO A 122 29.82 8.69 -3.55
CA PRO A 122 30.26 7.81 -2.46
C PRO A 122 29.23 7.73 -1.34
N VAL A 123 28.97 6.52 -0.86
CA VAL A 123 28.10 6.26 0.30
C VAL A 123 28.91 5.57 1.39
N GLN A 124 29.12 6.27 2.49
CA GLN A 124 29.81 5.69 3.65
C GLN A 124 28.87 4.73 4.37
N PHE A 125 29.26 3.46 4.48
CA PHE A 125 28.55 2.49 5.31
C PHE A 125 29.14 2.45 6.73
N LEU A 126 28.29 2.50 7.75
CA LEU A 126 28.67 2.30 9.15
C LEU A 126 28.04 1.00 9.67
N ASP A 127 28.84 0.15 10.31
CA ASP A 127 28.48 -1.20 10.78
C ASP A 127 27.62 -1.23 12.06
N ASP A 128 27.22 -0.04 12.52
CA ASP A 128 26.39 0.17 13.70
C ASP A 128 25.53 1.43 13.53
N CYS A 129 24.42 1.52 14.26
CA CYS A 129 23.45 2.62 14.14
C CYS A 129 23.62 3.71 15.20
N VAL A 130 24.04 3.32 16.41
CA VAL A 130 23.97 4.18 17.60
C VAL A 130 25.16 4.00 18.57
N GLY A 131 26.15 3.20 18.20
CA GLY A 131 27.39 3.04 18.96
C GLY A 131 28.22 4.32 19.00
N ASP A 132 29.08 4.45 20.02
CA ASP A 132 29.86 5.68 20.24
C ASP A 132 30.76 6.05 19.06
N ASN A 133 31.29 5.06 18.34
CA ASN A 133 32.08 5.28 17.13
C ASN A 133 31.23 5.87 16.00
N THR A 134 30.01 5.36 15.81
CA THR A 134 29.04 5.90 14.83
C THR A 134 28.68 7.35 15.18
N LEU A 135 28.35 7.63 16.44
CA LEU A 135 28.00 8.99 16.89
C LEU A 135 29.18 9.97 16.72
N LYS A 136 30.40 9.55 17.02
CA LYS A 136 31.61 10.35 16.83
C LYS A 136 31.86 10.64 15.34
N ALA A 137 31.74 9.64 14.48
CA ALA A 137 31.94 9.80 13.03
C ALA A 137 30.92 10.77 12.40
N LEU A 138 29.70 10.85 12.96
CA LEU A 138 28.61 11.68 12.45
C LEU A 138 28.49 13.05 13.12
N LYS A 139 29.39 13.38 14.05
CA LYS A 139 29.37 14.67 14.77
C LYS A 139 29.67 15.84 13.82
N ASP A 140 30.69 15.70 12.98
CA ASP A 140 31.15 16.75 12.07
C ASP A 140 31.69 16.17 10.75
N PRO A 141 30.84 15.52 9.94
CA PRO A 141 31.24 15.01 8.63
C PRO A 141 31.49 16.15 7.65
N SER A 142 32.26 15.87 6.60
CA SER A 142 32.47 16.80 5.48
C SER A 142 31.16 17.13 4.77
N ASP A 143 31.10 18.32 4.16
CA ASP A 143 29.89 18.80 3.48
C ASP A 143 29.44 17.86 2.35
N GLY A 144 28.14 17.57 2.32
CA GLY A 144 27.52 16.68 1.33
C GLY A 144 27.77 15.19 1.57
N THR A 145 28.30 14.79 2.74
CA THR A 145 28.53 13.37 3.06
C THR A 145 27.21 12.61 3.13
N VAL A 146 27.14 11.46 2.45
CA VAL A 146 26.02 10.51 2.53
C VAL A 146 26.47 9.28 3.31
N VAL A 147 25.74 8.96 4.37
CA VAL A 147 26.02 7.81 5.23
C VAL A 147 24.82 6.87 5.24
N LEU A 148 25.04 5.57 5.07
CA LEU A 148 24.05 4.54 5.36
C LEU A 148 24.45 3.80 6.64
N LEU A 149 23.57 3.84 7.64
CA LEU A 149 23.71 3.06 8.86
C LEU A 149 23.34 1.59 8.62
N GLU A 150 23.90 0.71 9.43
CA GLU A 150 23.48 -0.68 9.53
C GLU A 150 21.99 -0.81 9.94
N ASN A 151 21.45 -2.02 9.82
CA ASN A 151 20.06 -2.36 10.04
C ASN A 151 19.58 -2.02 11.46
N LEU A 152 18.65 -1.05 11.57
CA LEU A 152 18.07 -0.62 12.84
C LEU A 152 17.44 -1.76 13.65
N ARG A 153 16.90 -2.79 12.98
CA ARG A 153 16.28 -3.94 13.67
C ARG A 153 17.27 -4.91 14.29
N PHE A 154 18.57 -4.67 14.18
CA PHE A 154 19.57 -5.33 15.03
C PHE A 154 19.44 -4.92 16.50
N TYR A 155 18.72 -3.83 16.80
CA TYR A 155 18.35 -3.41 18.14
C TYR A 155 16.89 -3.79 18.42
N ALA A 156 16.65 -4.43 19.57
CA ALA A 156 15.29 -4.75 20.01
C ALA A 156 14.47 -3.47 20.28
N GLU A 157 15.17 -2.40 20.62
CA GLU A 157 14.67 -1.06 20.91
C GLU A 157 14.01 -0.38 19.69
N GLU A 158 14.37 -0.78 18.47
CA GLU A 158 13.72 -0.28 17.25
C GLU A 158 12.26 -0.75 17.16
N THR A 159 12.03 -2.05 17.37
CA THR A 159 10.70 -2.69 17.31
C THR A 159 9.97 -2.72 18.66
N GLY A 160 10.64 -2.29 19.74
CA GLY A 160 10.16 -2.41 21.13
C GLY A 160 10.05 -3.86 21.62
N SER A 161 10.55 -4.82 20.85
CA SER A 161 10.55 -6.25 21.18
C SER A 161 11.50 -7.05 20.30
N SER A 162 11.95 -8.18 20.81
CA SER A 162 12.77 -9.19 20.14
C SER A 162 12.12 -10.57 20.25
N LYS A 163 12.80 -11.60 19.73
CA LYS A 163 12.44 -13.00 20.01
C LYS A 163 13.56 -13.72 20.75
N ASP A 164 13.16 -14.52 21.73
CA ASP A 164 14.06 -15.45 22.40
C ASP A 164 14.38 -16.68 21.52
N GLU A 165 15.18 -17.60 22.07
CA GLU A 165 15.58 -18.83 21.39
C GLU A 165 14.39 -19.73 21.02
N ASN A 166 13.28 -19.61 21.76
CA ASN A 166 12.03 -20.33 21.54
C ASN A 166 11.05 -19.58 20.62
N LYS A 167 11.51 -18.51 19.94
CA LYS A 167 10.70 -17.63 19.07
C LYS A 167 9.56 -16.91 19.81
N LYS A 168 9.61 -16.84 21.14
CA LYS A 168 8.63 -16.10 21.94
C LYS A 168 9.01 -14.62 21.96
N LYS A 169 7.99 -13.76 21.89
CA LYS A 169 8.16 -12.30 21.91
C LYS A 169 8.62 -11.83 23.29
N VAL A 170 9.73 -11.12 23.33
CA VAL A 170 10.29 -10.47 24.53
C VAL A 170 10.21 -8.97 24.35
N LYS A 171 9.58 -8.24 25.29
CA LYS A 171 9.45 -6.78 25.22
C LYS A 171 10.80 -6.13 25.57
N ALA A 172 11.19 -5.10 24.83
CA ALA A 172 12.36 -4.30 25.18
C ALA A 172 12.06 -3.44 26.42
N ASP A 173 13.10 -3.17 27.21
CA ASP A 173 13.03 -2.27 28.34
C ASP A 173 12.66 -0.84 27.86
N PRO A 174 11.57 -0.23 28.37
CA PRO A 174 11.17 1.13 27.99
C PRO A 174 12.27 2.19 28.14
N GLU A 175 13.13 2.10 29.16
CA GLU A 175 14.22 3.06 29.34
C GLU A 175 15.29 2.89 28.26
N LYS A 176 15.61 1.65 27.88
CA LYS A 176 16.52 1.39 26.75
C LYS A 176 15.96 1.87 25.42
N VAL A 177 14.64 1.76 25.21
CA VAL A 177 13.97 2.31 24.03
C VAL A 177 14.11 3.84 24.00
N LYS A 178 13.94 4.50 25.15
CA LYS A 178 14.11 5.95 25.28
C LYS A 178 15.55 6.39 25.04
N GLU A 179 16.53 5.68 25.59
CA GLU A 179 17.96 5.90 25.34
C GLU A 179 18.30 5.73 23.85
N PHE A 180 17.79 4.67 23.21
CA PHE A 180 17.99 4.43 21.79
C PHE A 180 17.45 5.58 20.93
N ARG A 181 16.24 6.07 21.23
CA ARG A 181 15.66 7.23 20.54
C ARG A 181 16.47 8.51 20.77
N ALA A 182 16.96 8.74 21.99
CA ALA A 182 17.82 9.87 22.30
C ALA A 182 19.16 9.81 21.54
N LYS A 183 19.71 8.61 21.29
CA LYS A 183 20.89 8.43 20.43
C LYS A 183 20.57 8.68 18.96
N LEU A 184 19.43 8.21 18.46
CA LEU A 184 18.99 8.53 17.09
C LEU A 184 18.89 10.04 16.88
N ALA A 185 18.33 10.77 17.84
CA ALA A 185 18.19 12.23 17.78
C ALA A 185 19.51 13.00 17.62
N GLN A 186 20.65 12.41 17.96
CA GLN A 186 21.97 13.03 17.82
C GLN A 186 22.53 12.95 16.39
N LEU A 187 21.95 12.09 15.55
CA LEU A 187 22.42 11.79 14.19
C LEU A 187 22.08 12.90 13.18
N GLY A 188 21.29 13.90 13.57
CA GLY A 188 20.95 15.03 12.72
C GLY A 188 20.31 16.18 13.49
N GLU A 189 20.07 17.28 12.79
CA GLU A 189 19.29 18.42 13.27
C GLU A 189 17.84 18.38 12.76
N ILE A 190 17.64 17.74 11.59
CA ILE A 190 16.34 17.61 10.90
C ILE A 190 16.04 16.13 10.72
N TYR A 191 14.80 15.74 11.03
CA TYR A 191 14.28 14.40 10.76
C TYR A 191 13.42 14.40 9.50
N VAL A 192 13.69 13.46 8.60
CA VAL A 192 12.89 13.22 7.39
C VAL A 192 12.41 11.78 7.40
N ASN A 193 11.10 11.56 7.34
CA ASN A 193 10.52 10.23 7.14
C ASN A 193 10.14 10.05 5.67
N ASP A 194 10.76 9.08 5.00
CA ASP A 194 10.44 8.71 3.62
C ASP A 194 10.10 7.20 3.51
N ALA A 195 9.75 6.58 4.64
CA ALA A 195 9.50 5.15 4.76
C ALA A 195 8.02 4.86 5.05
N PHE A 196 7.12 5.25 4.14
CA PHE A 196 5.66 5.08 4.31
C PHE A 196 5.26 3.66 4.69
N GLY A 197 5.89 2.63 4.10
CA GLY A 197 5.61 1.23 4.40
C GLY A 197 5.82 0.81 5.86
N THR A 198 6.52 1.61 6.66
CA THR A 198 6.71 1.36 8.10
C THR A 198 5.92 2.33 8.98
N ALA A 199 5.23 3.33 8.40
CA ALA A 199 4.58 4.40 9.14
C ALA A 199 3.39 3.96 10.02
N HIS A 200 2.80 2.79 9.75
CA HIS A 200 1.80 2.16 10.62
C HIS A 200 2.36 1.63 11.95
N ARG A 201 3.69 1.62 12.12
CA ARG A 201 4.34 1.08 13.32
C ARG A 201 4.91 2.18 14.18
N ALA A 202 4.64 2.12 15.48
CA ALA A 202 5.25 3.00 16.47
C ALA A 202 6.70 2.60 16.83
N HIS A 203 7.50 2.25 15.81
CA HIS A 203 8.92 1.92 15.97
C HIS A 203 9.74 3.17 16.29
N SER A 204 10.88 3.01 16.95
CA SER A 204 11.71 4.14 17.40
C SER A 204 12.11 5.09 16.27
N SER A 205 12.53 4.57 15.11
CA SER A 205 12.87 5.38 13.93
C SER A 205 11.69 6.09 13.25
N MET A 206 10.45 5.71 13.56
CA MET A 206 9.23 6.31 12.97
C MET A 206 8.73 7.54 13.74
N MET A 207 9.12 7.68 15.01
CA MET A 207 8.55 8.71 15.89
C MET A 207 9.25 10.07 15.76
N GLY A 208 10.48 10.10 15.24
CA GLY A 208 11.27 11.34 15.16
C GLY A 208 11.48 12.01 16.52
N ASP A 209 11.46 11.24 17.61
CA ASP A 209 11.57 11.77 18.97
C ASP A 209 12.88 12.54 19.16
N GLY A 210 12.80 13.70 19.80
CA GLY A 210 13.96 14.60 20.02
C GLY A 210 14.22 15.60 18.90
N TYR A 211 13.59 15.46 17.72
CA TYR A 211 13.73 16.41 16.62
C TYR A 211 12.67 17.51 16.68
N LYS A 212 13.10 18.77 16.50
CA LYS A 212 12.18 19.91 16.38
C LYS A 212 11.51 19.97 15.00
N VAL A 213 12.25 19.65 13.95
CA VAL A 213 11.77 19.63 12.57
C VAL A 213 11.64 18.19 12.11
N ARG A 214 10.41 17.75 11.83
CA ARG A 214 10.07 16.40 11.37
C ARG A 214 9.23 16.51 10.10
N ALA A 215 9.83 16.18 8.96
CA ALA A 215 9.21 16.36 7.66
C ALA A 215 9.00 15.03 6.92
N ALA A 216 8.03 14.99 6.01
CA ALA A 216 7.89 13.93 5.02
C ALA A 216 8.91 14.11 3.90
N GLY A 217 9.58 13.03 3.52
CA GLY A 217 10.27 12.93 2.24
C GLY A 217 9.28 12.83 1.07
N PHE A 218 9.76 12.86 -0.16
CA PHE A 218 8.88 12.94 -1.34
C PHE A 218 8.06 11.69 -1.59
N LEU A 219 8.55 10.50 -1.21
CA LEU A 219 7.78 9.27 -1.32
C LEU A 219 6.61 9.32 -0.34
N LEU A 220 6.88 9.65 0.93
CA LEU A 220 5.84 9.75 1.95
C LEU A 220 4.84 10.88 1.63
N ASP A 221 5.33 12.05 1.21
CA ASP A 221 4.52 13.21 0.83
C ASP A 221 3.56 12.86 -0.33
N LYS A 222 4.06 12.15 -1.35
CA LYS A 222 3.23 11.65 -2.47
C LYS A 222 2.15 10.67 -1.99
N GLU A 223 2.50 9.72 -1.12
CA GLU A 223 1.52 8.77 -0.55
C GLU A 223 0.39 9.54 0.17
N LEU A 224 0.75 10.50 1.03
CA LEU A 224 -0.24 11.33 1.75
C LEU A 224 -1.11 12.15 0.79
N GLU A 225 -0.53 12.74 -0.27
CA GLU A 225 -1.28 13.51 -1.26
C GLU A 225 -2.36 12.65 -1.95
N TYR A 226 -1.99 11.45 -2.40
CA TYR A 226 -2.92 10.57 -3.10
C TYR A 226 -3.98 9.98 -2.17
N PHE A 227 -3.61 9.53 -0.96
CA PHE A 227 -4.61 9.02 -0.02
C PHE A 227 -5.55 10.12 0.49
N ALA A 228 -5.08 11.37 0.63
CA ALA A 228 -5.95 12.49 0.98
C ALA A 228 -7.06 12.73 -0.06
N LYS A 229 -6.74 12.58 -1.36
CA LYS A 229 -7.74 12.68 -2.45
C LYS A 229 -8.82 11.60 -2.36
N VAL A 230 -8.51 10.45 -1.75
CA VAL A 230 -9.45 9.33 -1.61
C VAL A 230 -10.24 9.36 -0.31
N LEU A 231 -9.61 9.77 0.79
CA LEU A 231 -10.20 9.65 2.13
C LEU A 231 -11.05 10.85 2.55
N HIS A 232 -10.83 12.04 1.96
CA HIS A 232 -11.53 13.26 2.40
C HIS A 232 -12.70 13.67 1.52
N ASP A 233 -12.48 13.82 0.21
CA ASP A 233 -13.53 14.21 -0.75
C ASP A 233 -13.23 13.60 -2.13
N PRO A 234 -13.41 12.28 -2.28
CA PRO A 234 -13.10 11.60 -3.55
C PRO A 234 -14.08 12.04 -4.65
N ALA A 235 -13.54 12.32 -5.84
CA ALA A 235 -14.35 12.56 -7.02
C ALA A 235 -15.22 11.32 -7.32
N LYS A 236 -16.53 11.53 -7.47
CA LYS A 236 -17.50 10.47 -7.74
C LYS A 236 -17.77 10.33 -9.25
N PRO A 237 -18.06 9.11 -9.76
CA PRO A 237 -18.20 7.86 -9.02
C PRO A 237 -16.87 7.35 -8.45
N PHE A 238 -16.90 6.87 -7.20
CA PHE A 238 -15.73 6.32 -6.51
C PHE A 238 -15.88 4.79 -6.44
N LEU A 239 -14.98 4.08 -7.11
CA LEU A 239 -14.93 2.64 -7.14
C LEU A 239 -13.81 2.08 -6.26
N ALA A 240 -14.14 1.10 -5.43
CA ALA A 240 -13.15 0.21 -4.82
C ALA A 240 -13.12 -1.14 -5.56
N ILE A 241 -11.93 -1.64 -5.83
CA ILE A 241 -11.70 -2.97 -6.42
C ILE A 241 -10.94 -3.79 -5.39
N LEU A 242 -11.57 -4.83 -4.86
CA LEU A 242 -11.03 -5.68 -3.82
C LEU A 242 -10.90 -7.11 -4.35
N GLY A 243 -9.68 -7.64 -4.26
CA GLY A 243 -9.37 -9.03 -4.63
C GLY A 243 -8.51 -9.72 -3.58
N GLY A 244 -8.11 -10.96 -3.87
CA GLY A 244 -7.31 -11.81 -2.99
C GLY A 244 -8.07 -12.98 -2.40
N ALA A 245 -7.45 -13.66 -1.43
CA ALA A 245 -7.86 -15.00 -0.99
C ALA A 245 -8.89 -15.02 0.16
N LYS A 246 -8.84 -14.06 1.09
CA LYS A 246 -9.60 -14.10 2.36
C LYS A 246 -10.39 -12.82 2.59
N ILE A 247 -11.60 -12.96 3.12
CA ILE A 247 -12.48 -11.84 3.50
C ILE A 247 -12.06 -11.30 4.86
N ALA A 248 -11.73 -12.19 5.81
CA ALA A 248 -11.49 -11.84 7.21
C ALA A 248 -10.44 -10.72 7.37
N ASP A 249 -9.38 -10.76 6.56
CA ASP A 249 -8.28 -9.78 6.58
C ASP A 249 -8.69 -8.41 6.00
N LYS A 250 -9.83 -8.32 5.30
CA LYS A 250 -10.30 -7.12 4.59
C LYS A 250 -11.60 -6.53 5.16
N ILE A 251 -12.17 -7.10 6.23
CA ILE A 251 -13.41 -6.58 6.84
C ILE A 251 -13.27 -5.11 7.25
N PRO A 252 -12.20 -4.68 7.96
CA PRO A 252 -12.07 -3.27 8.35
C PRO A 252 -11.98 -2.36 7.12
N LEU A 253 -11.28 -2.82 6.07
CA LEU A 253 -11.14 -2.09 4.81
C LEU A 253 -12.51 -1.93 4.11
N ILE A 254 -13.24 -3.03 3.92
CA ILE A 254 -14.58 -3.03 3.29
C ILE A 254 -15.50 -2.09 4.07
N THR A 255 -15.56 -2.25 5.39
CA THR A 255 -16.45 -1.46 6.25
C THR A 255 -16.16 0.04 6.16
N ASN A 256 -14.87 0.43 6.13
CA ASN A 256 -14.50 1.83 5.99
C ASN A 256 -14.81 2.37 4.59
N LEU A 257 -14.47 1.61 3.53
CA LEU A 257 -14.67 2.05 2.15
C LEU A 257 -16.15 2.19 1.78
N LEU A 258 -17.04 1.33 2.31
CA LEU A 258 -18.49 1.42 2.10
C LEU A 258 -19.07 2.80 2.47
N ASN A 259 -18.40 3.58 3.32
CA ASN A 259 -18.85 4.93 3.66
C ASN A 259 -18.70 5.95 2.52
N ASN A 260 -17.82 5.69 1.55
CA ASN A 260 -17.41 6.68 0.55
C ASN A 260 -17.61 6.21 -0.90
N VAL A 261 -17.48 4.90 -1.16
CA VAL A 261 -17.58 4.36 -2.52
C VAL A 261 -19.01 4.40 -3.05
N THR A 262 -19.16 4.56 -4.36
CA THR A 262 -20.43 4.38 -5.07
C THR A 262 -20.59 2.94 -5.56
N ALA A 263 -19.48 2.26 -5.83
CA ALA A 263 -19.47 0.86 -6.24
C ALA A 263 -18.26 0.13 -5.67
N MET A 264 -18.38 -1.19 -5.52
CA MET A 264 -17.31 -2.07 -5.07
C MET A 264 -17.27 -3.33 -5.92
N ILE A 265 -16.15 -3.59 -6.59
CA ILE A 265 -15.87 -4.90 -7.20
C ILE A 265 -15.25 -5.79 -6.13
N ILE A 266 -15.85 -6.96 -5.90
CA ILE A 266 -15.27 -8.02 -5.06
C ILE A 266 -14.97 -9.21 -5.96
N SER A 267 -13.69 -9.49 -6.17
CA SER A 267 -13.19 -10.53 -7.08
C SER A 267 -12.12 -11.40 -6.41
N GLY A 268 -11.48 -12.30 -7.16
CA GLY A 268 -10.50 -13.26 -6.63
C GLY A 268 -11.13 -14.34 -5.74
N GLY A 269 -10.28 -15.04 -4.98
CA GLY A 269 -10.69 -16.15 -4.12
C GLY A 269 -11.78 -15.79 -3.10
N MET A 270 -11.81 -14.54 -2.63
CA MET A 270 -12.83 -14.08 -1.69
C MET A 270 -14.24 -14.03 -2.29
N ALA A 271 -14.37 -13.84 -3.62
CA ALA A 271 -15.67 -13.78 -4.28
C ALA A 271 -16.46 -15.10 -4.14
N PHE A 272 -15.79 -16.24 -4.13
CA PHE A 272 -16.44 -17.56 -3.96
C PHE A 272 -17.17 -17.68 -2.62
N THR A 273 -16.64 -17.08 -1.56
CA THR A 273 -17.32 -17.08 -0.26
C THR A 273 -18.60 -16.24 -0.30
N PHE A 274 -18.58 -15.08 -0.97
CA PHE A 274 -19.78 -14.26 -1.18
C PHE A 274 -20.83 -15.01 -2.00
N LEU A 275 -20.45 -15.55 -3.15
CA LEU A 275 -21.39 -16.22 -4.08
C LEU A 275 -21.98 -17.51 -3.47
N LYS A 276 -21.19 -18.25 -2.70
CA LYS A 276 -21.70 -19.41 -1.96
C LYS A 276 -22.74 -19.02 -0.92
N VAL A 277 -22.50 -17.95 -0.15
CA VAL A 277 -23.43 -17.51 0.92
C VAL A 277 -24.68 -16.84 0.34
N LEU A 278 -24.53 -15.99 -0.68
CA LEU A 278 -25.63 -15.18 -1.23
C LEU A 278 -26.49 -15.94 -2.24
N ASN A 279 -25.88 -16.80 -3.05
CA ASN A 279 -26.54 -17.46 -4.18
C ASN A 279 -26.61 -18.98 -4.03
N GLY A 280 -26.02 -19.56 -2.99
CA GLY A 280 -25.91 -21.01 -2.85
C GLY A 280 -25.04 -21.66 -3.94
N MET A 281 -24.18 -20.88 -4.60
CA MET A 281 -23.37 -21.36 -5.73
C MET A 281 -22.44 -22.50 -5.29
N GLU A 282 -22.38 -23.58 -6.07
CA GLU A 282 -21.36 -24.61 -5.91
C GLU A 282 -19.99 -24.04 -6.30
N ILE A 283 -18.99 -24.23 -5.43
CA ILE A 283 -17.65 -23.63 -5.62
C ILE A 283 -16.54 -24.67 -5.78
N GLY A 284 -16.87 -25.97 -5.84
CA GLY A 284 -15.88 -27.04 -5.87
C GLY A 284 -14.84 -26.94 -4.76
N LYS A 285 -13.55 -26.98 -5.14
CA LYS A 285 -12.38 -26.81 -4.27
C LYS A 285 -11.89 -25.36 -4.16
N SER A 286 -12.67 -24.38 -4.63
CA SER A 286 -12.28 -22.97 -4.56
C SER A 286 -12.16 -22.50 -3.11
N LEU A 287 -11.43 -21.41 -2.90
CA LEU A 287 -11.18 -20.87 -1.57
C LEU A 287 -12.50 -20.49 -0.87
N PHE A 288 -12.66 -20.97 0.35
CA PHE A 288 -13.78 -20.63 1.22
C PHE A 288 -13.26 -20.14 2.57
N ASP A 289 -13.61 -18.91 2.93
CA ASP A 289 -13.27 -18.32 4.21
C ASP A 289 -14.43 -18.53 5.19
N GLU A 290 -14.38 -19.60 5.97
CA GLU A 290 -15.44 -19.96 6.94
C GLU A 290 -15.75 -18.80 7.89
N LYS A 291 -14.72 -18.16 8.46
CA LYS A 291 -14.90 -17.01 9.36
C LYS A 291 -15.45 -15.78 8.63
N GLY A 292 -14.98 -15.54 7.41
CA GLY A 292 -15.48 -14.47 6.56
C GLY A 292 -16.94 -14.65 6.15
N SER A 293 -17.39 -15.90 6.00
CA SER A 293 -18.74 -16.25 5.54
C SER A 293 -19.84 -15.76 6.49
N GLU A 294 -19.57 -15.74 7.80
CA GLU A 294 -20.49 -15.27 8.84
C GLU A 294 -20.85 -13.79 8.68
N LEU A 295 -20.02 -13.01 7.98
CA LEU A 295 -20.13 -11.56 7.86
C LEU A 295 -20.59 -11.09 6.47
N VAL A 296 -20.77 -12.00 5.52
CA VAL A 296 -21.14 -11.67 4.14
C VAL A 296 -22.48 -10.92 4.10
N ASN A 297 -23.49 -11.41 4.82
CA ASN A 297 -24.81 -10.79 4.85
C ASN A 297 -24.76 -9.38 5.43
N ASP A 298 -24.01 -9.18 6.52
CA ASP A 298 -23.83 -7.87 7.15
C ASP A 298 -23.17 -6.86 6.21
N ILE A 299 -22.14 -7.28 5.46
CA ILE A 299 -21.46 -6.44 4.47
C ILE A 299 -22.44 -6.00 3.38
N VAL A 300 -23.23 -6.93 2.85
CA VAL A 300 -24.20 -6.66 1.77
C VAL A 300 -25.36 -5.79 2.26
N CYS A 301 -25.84 -6.01 3.48
CA CYS A 301 -26.85 -5.15 4.11
C CYS A 301 -26.33 -3.72 4.26
N LYS A 302 -25.12 -3.54 4.82
CA LYS A 302 -24.50 -2.21 4.95
C LYS A 302 -24.28 -1.52 3.60
N ALA A 303 -23.91 -2.28 2.57
CA ALA A 303 -23.76 -1.75 1.23
C ALA A 303 -25.09 -1.25 0.67
N LYS A 304 -26.18 -2.01 0.84
CA LYS A 304 -27.54 -1.57 0.46
C LYS A 304 -27.99 -0.34 1.23
N GLU A 305 -27.76 -0.29 2.54
CA GLU A 305 -28.07 0.88 3.38
C GLU A 305 -27.33 2.15 2.93
N LYS A 306 -26.14 1.99 2.36
CA LYS A 306 -25.29 3.08 1.88
C LYS A 306 -25.39 3.33 0.37
N ASP A 307 -26.33 2.69 -0.31
CA ASP A 307 -26.53 2.78 -1.77
C ASP A 307 -25.26 2.46 -2.56
N VAL A 308 -24.50 1.47 -2.09
CA VAL A 308 -23.27 0.99 -2.75
C VAL A 308 -23.61 -0.21 -3.62
N ASN A 309 -23.28 -0.12 -4.91
CA ASN A 309 -23.42 -1.24 -5.83
C ASN A 309 -22.24 -2.22 -5.69
N ILE A 310 -22.49 -3.45 -5.24
CA ILE A 310 -21.47 -4.50 -5.19
C ILE A 310 -21.54 -5.35 -6.46
N LEU A 311 -20.38 -5.52 -7.11
CA LEU A 311 -20.20 -6.30 -8.32
C LEU A 311 -19.35 -7.54 -8.00
N PHE A 312 -19.86 -8.72 -8.37
CA PHE A 312 -19.16 -10.00 -8.28
C PHE A 312 -18.92 -10.58 -9.67
N PRO A 313 -17.94 -11.48 -9.86
CA PRO A 313 -17.79 -12.19 -11.13
C PRO A 313 -19.03 -13.02 -11.45
N ILE A 314 -19.37 -13.08 -12.73
CA ILE A 314 -20.51 -13.82 -13.29
C ILE A 314 -20.08 -15.05 -14.10
N ASP A 315 -18.79 -15.22 -14.33
CA ASP A 315 -18.16 -16.35 -15.00
C ASP A 315 -16.71 -16.52 -14.49
N PHE A 316 -16.18 -17.73 -14.61
CA PHE A 316 -14.90 -18.13 -14.01
C PHE A 316 -14.05 -18.98 -14.95
N VAL A 317 -12.73 -18.82 -14.82
CA VAL A 317 -11.75 -19.78 -15.33
C VAL A 317 -11.43 -20.76 -14.21
N ILE A 318 -11.69 -22.04 -14.44
CA ILE A 318 -11.53 -23.11 -13.45
C ILE A 318 -10.46 -24.11 -13.87
N ALA A 319 -9.81 -24.75 -12.90
CA ALA A 319 -8.85 -25.81 -13.13
C ALA A 319 -8.92 -26.92 -12.06
N ASN A 320 -8.36 -28.09 -12.36
CA ASN A 320 -8.34 -29.22 -11.43
C ASN A 320 -7.25 -29.11 -10.35
N LYS A 321 -6.19 -28.31 -10.60
CA LYS A 321 -5.06 -28.09 -9.68
C LYS A 321 -4.37 -26.74 -9.92
N ILE A 322 -3.67 -26.25 -8.90
CA ILE A 322 -2.78 -25.09 -9.00
C ILE A 322 -1.40 -25.59 -9.41
N ASP A 323 -1.13 -25.59 -10.72
CA ASP A 323 0.15 -25.98 -11.31
C ASP A 323 0.42 -25.08 -12.53
N LYS A 324 1.66 -25.03 -13.01
CA LYS A 324 2.02 -24.38 -14.28
C LYS A 324 1.32 -25.04 -15.47
N GLN A 325 1.03 -26.34 -15.37
CA GLN A 325 0.32 -27.11 -16.38
C GLN A 325 -0.75 -27.99 -15.70
N PRO A 326 -1.92 -27.41 -15.38
CA PRO A 326 -3.06 -28.20 -14.90
C PRO A 326 -3.53 -29.19 -15.97
N ASP A 327 -4.12 -30.31 -15.57
CA ASP A 327 -4.57 -31.32 -16.54
C ASP A 327 -5.85 -30.90 -17.25
N LYS A 328 -6.62 -30.01 -16.61
CA LYS A 328 -7.91 -29.53 -17.10
C LYS A 328 -8.10 -28.06 -16.77
N VAL A 329 -8.48 -27.27 -17.78
CA VAL A 329 -8.88 -25.86 -17.66
C VAL A 329 -10.19 -25.67 -18.42
N GLU A 330 -11.18 -25.07 -17.77
CA GLU A 330 -12.51 -24.83 -18.34
C GLU A 330 -13.02 -23.44 -17.98
N HIS A 331 -14.08 -23.01 -18.66
CA HIS A 331 -14.82 -21.80 -18.35
C HIS A 331 -16.25 -22.19 -17.93
N VAL A 332 -16.74 -21.58 -16.86
CA VAL A 332 -18.10 -21.83 -16.35
C VAL A 332 -18.78 -20.53 -15.96
N ASP A 333 -20.08 -20.46 -16.21
CA ASP A 333 -20.92 -19.36 -15.71
C ASP A 333 -21.20 -19.55 -14.21
N ALA A 334 -21.37 -18.45 -13.48
CA ALA A 334 -21.73 -18.48 -12.06
C ALA A 334 -23.03 -19.27 -11.80
N THR A 335 -23.96 -19.25 -12.77
CA THR A 335 -25.23 -19.99 -12.69
C THR A 335 -25.07 -21.50 -12.83
N GLN A 336 -23.96 -21.97 -13.42
CA GLN A 336 -23.65 -23.40 -13.55
C GLN A 336 -22.97 -23.95 -12.29
N GLY A 337 -22.30 -23.09 -11.51
CA GLY A 337 -21.45 -23.51 -10.40
C GLY A 337 -20.12 -24.11 -10.87
N ILE A 338 -19.26 -24.43 -9.90
CA ILE A 338 -17.95 -25.04 -10.13
C ILE A 338 -18.01 -26.52 -9.72
N PRO A 339 -17.65 -27.46 -10.61
CA PRO A 339 -17.62 -28.89 -10.31
C PRO A 339 -16.76 -29.25 -9.10
N GLY A 340 -17.15 -30.30 -8.37
CA GLY A 340 -16.53 -30.73 -7.11
C GLY A 340 -15.02 -31.00 -7.15
N ASP A 341 -14.48 -31.39 -8.30
CA ASP A 341 -13.06 -31.67 -8.50
C ASP A 341 -12.23 -30.47 -8.96
N MET A 342 -12.89 -29.37 -9.34
CA MET A 342 -12.31 -28.15 -9.92
C MET A 342 -12.28 -26.98 -8.92
N MET A 343 -11.52 -25.93 -9.22
CA MET A 343 -11.48 -24.67 -8.46
C MET A 343 -11.35 -23.47 -9.40
N GLY A 344 -11.97 -22.35 -9.04
CA GLY A 344 -11.85 -21.08 -9.77
C GLY A 344 -10.56 -20.35 -9.43
N LEU A 345 -9.83 -19.94 -10.47
CA LEU A 345 -8.50 -19.34 -10.34
C LEU A 345 -8.39 -17.96 -11.01
N ASP A 346 -9.34 -17.60 -11.87
CA ASP A 346 -9.52 -16.25 -12.41
C ASP A 346 -10.99 -16.02 -12.75
N HIS A 347 -11.39 -14.77 -13.01
CA HIS A 347 -12.71 -14.47 -13.57
C HIS A 347 -12.70 -14.59 -15.10
N GLY A 348 -13.86 -14.91 -15.67
CA GLY A 348 -14.00 -15.07 -17.11
C GLY A 348 -14.18 -13.76 -17.88
N GLN A 349 -14.43 -13.89 -19.18
CA GLN A 349 -14.51 -12.75 -20.09
C GLN A 349 -15.73 -11.87 -19.82
N ALA A 350 -16.89 -12.46 -19.49
CA ALA A 350 -18.11 -11.68 -19.25
C ALA A 350 -17.95 -10.79 -18.00
N SER A 351 -17.29 -11.32 -16.96
CA SER A 351 -16.91 -10.57 -15.77
C SER A 351 -15.91 -9.46 -16.08
N SER A 352 -14.92 -9.72 -16.95
CA SER A 352 -13.96 -8.72 -17.41
C SER A 352 -14.66 -7.52 -18.07
N GLU A 353 -15.60 -7.79 -18.98
CA GLU A 353 -16.35 -6.74 -19.69
C GLU A 353 -17.22 -5.91 -18.72
N MET A 354 -17.91 -6.58 -17.79
CA MET A 354 -18.71 -5.93 -16.75
C MET A 354 -17.85 -5.04 -15.85
N PHE A 355 -16.72 -5.55 -15.36
CA PHE A 355 -15.79 -4.80 -14.52
C PHE A 355 -15.18 -3.62 -15.27
N ALA A 356 -14.79 -3.79 -16.53
CA ALA A 356 -14.27 -2.71 -17.36
C ALA A 356 -15.29 -1.57 -17.50
N GLY A 357 -16.58 -1.88 -17.64
CA GLY A 357 -17.66 -0.87 -17.66
C GLY A 357 -17.71 -0.04 -16.37
N ALA A 358 -17.69 -0.69 -15.21
CA ALA A 358 -17.72 0.00 -13.90
C ALA A 358 -16.45 0.83 -13.65
N ILE A 359 -15.27 0.28 -13.99
CA ILE A 359 -13.99 0.97 -13.90
C ILE A 359 -14.01 2.21 -14.80
N CYS A 360 -14.48 2.07 -16.04
CA CYS A 360 -14.42 3.15 -16.99
C CYS A 360 -15.35 4.33 -16.66
N ALA A 361 -16.43 4.08 -15.93
CA ALA A 361 -17.37 5.10 -15.46
C ALA A 361 -16.89 5.87 -14.20
N SER A 362 -15.81 5.41 -13.56
CA SER A 362 -15.35 5.94 -12.27
C SER A 362 -14.38 7.10 -12.42
N GLN A 363 -14.45 8.07 -11.51
CA GLN A 363 -13.54 9.23 -11.42
C GLN A 363 -12.45 9.04 -10.37
N THR A 364 -12.73 8.22 -9.35
CA THR A 364 -11.73 7.76 -8.37
C THR A 364 -11.77 6.24 -8.31
N ILE A 365 -10.60 5.60 -8.34
CA ILE A 365 -10.47 4.14 -8.28
C ILE A 365 -9.40 3.79 -7.25
N VAL A 366 -9.74 2.93 -6.29
CA VAL A 366 -8.78 2.28 -5.39
C VAL A 366 -8.78 0.79 -5.67
N TRP A 367 -7.64 0.25 -6.08
CA TRP A 367 -7.48 -1.18 -6.38
C TRP A 367 -6.57 -1.86 -5.38
N ASN A 368 -7.11 -2.82 -4.62
CA ASN A 368 -6.41 -3.61 -3.62
C ASN A 368 -6.73 -5.11 -3.74
N GLY A 369 -5.90 -5.82 -4.48
CA GLY A 369 -5.92 -7.28 -4.63
C GLY A 369 -6.19 -7.68 -6.08
N PRO A 370 -5.36 -8.56 -6.68
CA PRO A 370 -5.63 -9.12 -7.99
C PRO A 370 -6.96 -9.91 -8.01
N PRO A 371 -7.66 -9.94 -9.15
CA PRO A 371 -8.90 -10.69 -9.32
C PRO A 371 -8.70 -12.18 -9.62
N GLY A 372 -7.46 -12.64 -9.80
CA GLY A 372 -7.09 -14.03 -10.11
C GLY A 372 -5.64 -14.37 -9.73
N LEU A 373 -5.22 -15.62 -9.97
CA LEU A 373 -3.87 -16.13 -9.73
C LEU A 373 -2.89 -15.66 -10.83
N PHE A 374 -2.63 -14.35 -10.85
CA PHE A 374 -1.91 -13.66 -11.93
C PHE A 374 -0.46 -14.11 -12.14
N GLU A 375 0.14 -14.78 -11.15
CA GLU A 375 1.48 -15.37 -11.25
C GLU A 375 1.53 -16.46 -12.31
N ASN A 376 0.42 -17.16 -12.53
CA ASN A 376 0.25 -18.14 -13.58
C ASN A 376 -0.38 -17.51 -14.82
N GLU A 377 0.27 -17.65 -15.98
CA GLU A 377 -0.18 -17.05 -17.23
C GLU A 377 -1.60 -17.49 -17.63
N LEU A 378 -1.97 -18.75 -17.34
CA LEU A 378 -3.29 -19.30 -17.62
C LEU A 378 -4.42 -18.60 -16.84
N PHE A 379 -4.10 -17.99 -15.70
CA PHE A 379 -5.05 -17.38 -14.76
C PHE A 379 -4.74 -15.89 -14.53
N SER A 380 -4.13 -15.25 -15.53
CA SER A 380 -3.68 -13.86 -15.47
C SER A 380 -4.54 -12.88 -16.26
N LYS A 381 -5.41 -13.38 -17.15
CA LYS A 381 -6.13 -12.55 -18.12
C LYS A 381 -7.14 -11.61 -17.49
N GLY A 382 -7.82 -12.03 -16.43
CA GLY A 382 -8.69 -11.15 -15.66
C GLY A 382 -7.92 -10.02 -14.99
N THR A 383 -6.71 -10.30 -14.49
CA THR A 383 -5.84 -9.26 -13.88
C THR A 383 -5.33 -8.27 -14.92
N GLU A 384 -4.92 -8.76 -16.09
CA GLU A 384 -4.47 -7.93 -17.23
C GLU A 384 -5.59 -7.03 -17.74
N SER A 385 -6.77 -7.58 -18.03
CA SER A 385 -7.98 -6.86 -18.46
C SER A 385 -8.38 -5.77 -17.47
N MET A 386 -8.38 -6.08 -16.17
CA MET A 386 -8.68 -5.11 -15.13
C MET A 386 -7.67 -3.97 -15.08
N LEU A 387 -6.36 -4.27 -15.21
CA LEU A 387 -5.32 -3.24 -15.28
C LEU A 387 -5.49 -2.35 -16.52
N GLU A 388 -5.77 -2.93 -17.69
CA GLU A 388 -6.01 -2.18 -18.92
C GLU A 388 -7.19 -1.22 -18.77
N ALA A 389 -8.28 -1.66 -18.16
CA ALA A 389 -9.44 -0.81 -17.86
C ALA A 389 -9.08 0.33 -16.91
N VAL A 390 -8.28 0.06 -15.87
CA VAL A 390 -7.81 1.07 -14.91
C VAL A 390 -6.91 2.10 -15.61
N ILE A 391 -5.96 1.65 -16.43
CA ILE A 391 -5.12 2.55 -17.26
C ILE A 391 -5.99 3.41 -18.18
N GLY A 392 -6.98 2.80 -18.84
CA GLY A 392 -7.94 3.52 -19.67
C GLY A 392 -8.71 4.60 -18.91
N ALA A 393 -9.10 4.33 -17.67
CA ALA A 393 -9.74 5.32 -16.80
C ALA A 393 -8.77 6.45 -16.42
N THR A 394 -7.52 6.13 -16.05
CA THR A 394 -6.47 7.12 -15.77
C THR A 394 -6.26 8.07 -16.95
N ASN A 395 -6.15 7.52 -18.17
CA ASN A 395 -5.96 8.29 -19.39
C ASN A 395 -7.12 9.25 -19.69
N ARG A 396 -8.32 8.98 -19.14
CA ARG A 396 -9.49 9.87 -19.22
C ARG A 396 -9.59 10.87 -18.05
N GLY A 397 -8.61 10.88 -17.15
CA GLY A 397 -8.52 11.82 -16.03
C GLY A 397 -8.98 11.27 -14.68
N ALA A 398 -9.31 9.98 -14.57
CA ALA A 398 -9.62 9.38 -13.27
C ALA A 398 -8.38 9.32 -12.38
N THR A 399 -8.56 9.53 -11.08
CA THR A 399 -7.51 9.27 -10.08
C THR A 399 -7.51 7.79 -9.72
N THR A 400 -6.42 7.09 -10.04
CA THR A 400 -6.29 5.65 -9.78
C THR A 400 -5.17 5.36 -8.79
N ILE A 401 -5.50 4.71 -7.69
CA ILE A 401 -4.54 4.26 -6.68
C ILE A 401 -4.49 2.74 -6.66
N VAL A 402 -3.32 2.19 -6.96
CA VAL A 402 -3.04 0.76 -6.81
C VAL A 402 -2.35 0.54 -5.47
N GLY A 403 -2.94 -0.29 -4.62
CA GLY A 403 -2.43 -0.62 -3.29
C GLY A 403 -2.35 -2.12 -3.05
N GLY A 404 -1.51 -2.52 -2.09
CA GLY A 404 -1.23 -3.92 -1.78
C GLY A 404 -0.06 -4.48 -2.60
N GLY A 405 0.73 -5.37 -1.98
CA GLY A 405 1.96 -5.91 -2.58
C GLY A 405 1.70 -6.68 -3.87
N ASP A 406 0.66 -7.52 -3.88
CA ASP A 406 0.34 -8.36 -5.04
C ASP A 406 -0.20 -7.53 -6.20
N THR A 407 -1.07 -6.54 -5.93
CA THR A 407 -1.58 -5.63 -6.95
C THR A 407 -0.47 -4.76 -7.55
N ALA A 408 0.45 -4.26 -6.74
CA ALA A 408 1.61 -3.51 -7.22
C ALA A 408 2.54 -4.39 -8.07
N THR A 409 2.72 -5.66 -7.69
CA THR A 409 3.50 -6.64 -8.46
C THR A 409 2.84 -6.95 -9.80
N ALA A 410 1.52 -7.16 -9.82
CA ALA A 410 0.75 -7.34 -11.04
C ALA A 410 0.84 -6.11 -11.96
N CYS A 411 0.67 -4.91 -11.41
CA CYS A 411 0.79 -3.65 -12.13
C CYS A 411 2.17 -3.48 -12.79
N LEU A 412 3.25 -3.86 -12.09
CA LEU A 412 4.59 -3.86 -12.65
C LEU A 412 4.77 -4.95 -13.74
N LYS A 413 4.34 -6.19 -13.46
CA LYS A 413 4.45 -7.34 -14.38
C LYS A 413 3.81 -7.04 -15.73
N PHE A 414 2.65 -6.38 -15.72
CA PHE A 414 1.88 -6.05 -16.93
C PHE A 414 2.11 -4.61 -17.43
N GLY A 415 3.19 -3.94 -16.99
CA GLY A 415 3.63 -2.67 -17.57
C GLY A 415 2.66 -1.50 -17.37
N GLY A 416 1.99 -1.44 -16.21
CA GLY A 416 1.05 -0.38 -15.82
C GLY A 416 1.58 0.60 -14.76
N ALA A 417 2.75 0.35 -14.18
CA ALA A 417 3.25 1.09 -13.01
C ALA A 417 3.41 2.61 -13.25
N ASP A 418 3.74 3.01 -14.48
CA ASP A 418 3.88 4.39 -14.95
C ASP A 418 2.61 4.93 -15.64
N LYS A 419 1.57 4.09 -15.79
CA LYS A 419 0.32 4.41 -16.50
C LYS A 419 -0.89 4.59 -15.58
N VAL A 420 -0.71 4.39 -14.29
CA VAL A 420 -1.70 4.68 -13.24
C VAL A 420 -1.26 5.91 -12.44
N SER A 421 -2.20 6.63 -11.83
CA SER A 421 -1.86 7.86 -11.09
C SER A 421 -0.88 7.61 -9.93
N HIS A 422 -1.09 6.52 -9.17
CA HIS A 422 -0.20 6.16 -8.06
C HIS A 422 -0.18 4.66 -7.78
N VAL A 423 1.03 4.09 -7.70
CA VAL A 423 1.27 2.75 -7.16
C VAL A 423 1.85 2.92 -5.76
N SER A 424 1.06 2.58 -4.74
CA SER A 424 1.45 2.71 -3.35
C SER A 424 2.45 1.62 -2.96
N THR A 425 3.53 2.05 -2.31
CA THR A 425 4.60 1.18 -1.79
C THR A 425 4.41 0.84 -0.31
N GLY A 426 3.36 1.39 0.32
CA GLY A 426 3.14 1.28 1.75
C GLY A 426 2.70 -0.09 2.27
N GLY A 427 2.24 -0.99 1.38
CA GLY A 427 1.77 -2.32 1.77
C GLY A 427 0.76 -2.27 2.92
N GLY A 428 1.13 -2.78 4.09
CA GLY A 428 0.29 -2.73 5.29
C GLY A 428 -0.04 -1.30 5.77
N ALA A 429 0.85 -0.32 5.57
CA ALA A 429 0.57 1.06 5.92
C ALA A 429 -0.56 1.66 5.08
N SER A 430 -0.53 1.40 3.77
CA SER A 430 -1.59 1.79 2.83
C SER A 430 -2.93 1.18 3.24
N LEU A 431 -2.91 -0.10 3.63
CA LEU A 431 -4.11 -0.81 4.07
C LEU A 431 -4.68 -0.19 5.35
N GLU A 432 -3.86 -0.04 6.40
CA GLU A 432 -4.30 0.56 7.66
C GLU A 432 -4.83 2.00 7.48
N LEU A 433 -4.22 2.77 6.58
CA LEU A 433 -4.70 4.11 6.24
C LEU A 433 -6.07 4.06 5.54
N LEU A 434 -6.26 3.13 4.60
CA LEU A 434 -7.56 2.91 3.95
C LEU A 434 -8.62 2.31 4.89
N GLU A 435 -8.22 1.70 6.00
CA GLU A 435 -9.10 1.29 7.10
C GLU A 435 -9.49 2.45 8.03
N GLY A 436 -8.94 3.66 7.80
CA GLY A 436 -9.19 4.84 8.62
C GLY A 436 -8.33 4.92 9.89
N LYS A 437 -7.27 4.12 10.00
CA LYS A 437 -6.37 4.16 11.17
C LYS A 437 -5.39 5.32 11.08
N ILE A 438 -5.04 5.86 12.24
CA ILE A 438 -3.97 6.83 12.37
C ILE A 438 -2.64 6.10 12.29
N LEU A 439 -1.79 6.47 11.32
CA LEU A 439 -0.45 5.92 11.18
C LEU A 439 0.52 6.63 12.15
N PRO A 440 1.11 5.94 13.15
CA PRO A 440 1.99 6.57 14.14
C PRO A 440 3.13 7.40 13.54
N GLY A 441 3.79 6.89 12.50
CA GLY A 441 4.91 7.58 11.83
C GLY A 441 4.49 8.79 10.99
N VAL A 442 3.21 8.89 10.61
CA VAL A 442 2.65 10.10 9.96
C VAL A 442 2.22 11.11 11.03
N ALA A 443 1.57 10.63 12.10
CA ALA A 443 1.15 11.47 13.22
C ALA A 443 2.34 12.15 13.92
N ALA A 444 3.49 11.48 13.93
CA ALA A 444 4.74 11.98 14.48
C ALA A 444 5.35 13.16 13.68
N LEU A 445 4.94 13.40 12.44
CA LEU A 445 5.44 14.52 11.64
C LEU A 445 4.89 15.86 12.12
N SER A 446 5.69 16.91 11.96
CA SER A 446 5.27 18.28 12.17
C SER A 446 4.17 18.67 11.18
N ASP A 447 3.27 19.54 11.61
CA ASP A 447 2.27 20.15 10.74
C ASP A 447 2.91 21.21 9.82
N ALA A 448 2.33 21.42 8.64
CA ALA A 448 2.83 22.30 7.58
C ALA A 448 2.47 23.77 7.75
#